data_AF-A0A0B7B169-F1
#
_entry.id   AF-A0A0B7B169-F1
#
_cell.length_a   1.000
_cell.length_b   1.000
_cell.length_c   1.000
_cell.angle_alpha   90.00
_cell.angle_beta   90.00
_cell.angle_gamma   90.00
#
_symmetry.space_group_name_H-M   'P 1'
#
loop_
_entity.id
_entity.type
_entity.pdbx_description
1 polymer ?
#
loop_
_entity_poly.entity_id
_entity_poly.type
_entity_poly.pdbx_seq_one_letter_code
_entity_poly.pdbx_strand_id
1 'polypeptide(L)'
;SILFDKKIWGEGARSFRPERFLDDNGKLLHPEEFVPFSVGKRMCAGEAMAKVELFMFCGGIIQRFHFLPVDLGSPPPLTALFGLTANAVPYRVQLIDRKFTR
;
A
#
# COMPACT_ATOMS: atom_id res chain seq x y z
N SER A 1 -17.13 0.12 -5.70
CA SER A 1 -16.04 -0.87 -5.56
C SER A 1 -15.94 -1.24 -4.10
N ILE A 2 -15.84 -2.53 -3.77
CA ILE A 2 -15.82 -3.04 -2.40
C ILE A 2 -14.69 -2.44 -1.56
N LEU A 3 -13.54 -2.17 -2.17
CA LEU A 3 -12.35 -1.61 -1.51
C LEU A 3 -12.51 -0.14 -1.08
N PHE A 4 -13.55 0.55 -1.56
CA PHE A 4 -13.84 1.95 -1.22
C PHE A 4 -15.28 2.16 -0.73
N ASP A 5 -15.98 1.09 -0.37
CA ASP A 5 -17.36 1.18 0.12
C ASP A 5 -17.38 1.78 1.53
N LYS A 6 -18.10 2.89 1.70
CA LYS A 6 -18.26 3.56 3.00
C LYS A 6 -18.98 2.71 4.03
N LYS A 7 -19.86 1.80 3.62
CA LYS A 7 -20.57 0.90 4.53
C LYS A 7 -19.64 -0.11 5.19
N ILE A 8 -18.59 -0.53 4.47
CA ILE A 8 -17.58 -1.48 4.95
C ILE A 8 -16.45 -0.74 5.67
N TRP A 9 -15.95 0.34 5.07
CA TRP A 9 -14.70 0.97 5.47
C TRP A 9 -14.85 2.30 6.23
N GLY A 10 -16.10 2.73 6.45
CA GLY A 10 -16.48 3.98 7.10
C GLY A 10 -16.26 5.22 6.23
N GLU A 11 -16.43 6.41 6.83
CA GLU A 11 -16.25 7.68 6.12
C GLU A 11 -14.83 7.88 5.57
N GLY A 12 -13.82 7.28 6.23
CA GLY A 12 -12.43 7.27 5.79
C GLY A 12 -12.09 6.18 4.75
N ALA A 13 -13.06 5.68 3.98
CA ALA A 13 -12.84 4.61 3.00
C ALA A 13 -11.78 4.94 1.93
N ARG A 14 -11.60 6.23 1.62
CA ARG A 14 -10.58 6.70 0.65
C ARG A 14 -9.29 7.20 1.31
N SER A 15 -9.23 7.21 2.64
CA SER A 15 -8.06 7.67 3.39
C SER A 15 -7.09 6.51 3.60
N PHE A 16 -5.79 6.76 3.42
CA PHE A 16 -4.75 5.82 3.80
C PHE A 16 -4.67 5.75 5.34
N ARG A 17 -5.15 4.64 5.92
CA ARG A 17 -5.24 4.43 7.37
C ARG A 17 -4.85 2.99 7.71
N PRO A 18 -3.57 2.67 7.93
CA PRO A 18 -3.08 1.32 8.22
C PRO A 18 -3.76 0.67 9.43
N GLU A 19 -4.15 1.48 10.41
CA GLU A 19 -4.78 1.06 11.68
C GLU A 19 -6.11 0.33 11.46
N ARG A 20 -6.74 0.48 10.29
CA ARG A 20 -7.96 -0.28 9.95
C ARG A 20 -7.73 -1.79 9.84
N PHE A 21 -6.48 -2.23 9.76
CA PHE A 21 -6.08 -3.63 9.69
C PHE A 21 -5.48 -4.12 11.01
N LEU A 22 -5.70 -3.40 12.11
CA LEU A 22 -5.23 -3.75 13.45
C LEU A 22 -6.43 -3.86 14.40
N ASP A 23 -6.40 -4.81 15.32
CA ASP A 23 -7.32 -4.85 16.47
C ASP A 23 -6.82 -3.96 17.62
N ASP A 24 -7.59 -3.86 18.69
CA ASP A 24 -7.27 -3.04 19.87
C ASP A 24 -5.96 -3.47 20.57
N ASN A 25 -5.48 -4.69 20.33
CA ASN A 25 -4.22 -5.21 20.86
C ASN A 25 -3.06 -5.08 19.84
N GLY A 26 -3.29 -4.47 18.68
CA GLY A 26 -2.30 -4.32 17.62
C GLY A 26 -2.06 -5.58 16.78
N LYS A 27 -2.91 -6.60 16.88
CA LYS A 27 -2.84 -7.79 16.04
C LYS A 27 -3.43 -7.50 14.66
N LEU A 28 -2.83 -8.08 13.63
CA LEU A 28 -3.32 -7.96 12.26
C LEU A 28 -4.71 -8.58 12.09
N LEU A 29 -5.59 -7.80 11.46
CA LEU A 29 -6.90 -8.22 10.97
C LEU A 29 -6.84 -8.48 9.47
N HIS A 30 -7.60 -9.47 9.01
CA HIS A 30 -7.77 -9.79 7.60
C HIS A 30 -9.25 -9.71 7.22
N PRO A 31 -9.78 -8.51 6.92
CA PRO A 31 -11.17 -8.34 6.51
C PRO A 31 -11.45 -9.12 5.22
N GLU A 32 -12.55 -9.87 5.19
CA GLU A 32 -12.95 -10.67 4.01
C GLU A 32 -13.29 -9.76 2.81
N GLU A 33 -13.65 -8.51 3.05
CA GLU A 33 -13.94 -7.49 2.05
C GLU A 33 -12.67 -6.91 1.40
N PHE A 34 -11.49 -7.21 1.95
CA PHE A 34 -10.21 -6.82 1.36
C PHE A 34 -9.79 -7.81 0.27
N VAL A 35 -10.30 -7.59 -0.95
CA VAL A 35 -10.16 -8.51 -2.09
C VAL A 35 -9.38 -7.91 -3.29
N PRO A 36 -8.13 -7.45 -3.11
CA PRO A 36 -7.35 -6.88 -4.21
C PRO A 36 -6.98 -7.91 -5.29
N PHE A 37 -7.08 -9.20 -4.99
CA PHE A 37 -6.79 -10.33 -5.90
C PHE A 37 -8.04 -11.03 -6.43
N SER A 38 -9.21 -10.37 -6.32
CA SER A 38 -10.52 -10.96 -6.64
C SER A 38 -10.88 -12.13 -5.70
N VAL A 39 -11.98 -12.84 -6.00
CA VAL A 39 -12.49 -13.99 -5.24
C VAL A 39 -13.01 -15.09 -6.19
N GLY A 40 -13.10 -16.32 -5.69
CA GLY A 40 -13.70 -17.46 -6.40
C GLY A 40 -12.76 -18.11 -7.42
N LYS A 41 -13.34 -18.86 -8.39
CA LYS A 41 -12.60 -19.72 -9.34
C LYS A 41 -11.59 -18.99 -10.24
N ARG A 42 -11.66 -17.66 -10.32
CA ARG A 42 -10.80 -16.80 -11.12
C ARG A 42 -10.01 -15.81 -10.27
N MET A 43 -9.86 -16.08 -8.97
CA MET A 43 -8.95 -15.33 -8.12
C MET A 43 -7.52 -15.36 -8.70
N CYS A 44 -6.74 -14.31 -8.41
CA CYS A 44 -5.40 -14.18 -8.97
C CYS A 44 -4.53 -15.37 -8.56
N ALA A 45 -4.10 -16.18 -9.54
CA ALA A 45 -3.21 -17.31 -9.31
C ALA A 45 -1.85 -16.88 -8.72
N GLY A 46 -1.46 -15.61 -8.89
CA GLY A 46 -0.22 -15.03 -8.38
C GLY A 46 -0.31 -14.41 -6.98
N GLU A 47 -1.45 -14.48 -6.28
CA GLU A 47 -1.63 -13.81 -4.98
C GLU A 47 -0.55 -14.17 -3.95
N ALA A 48 -0.24 -15.46 -3.80
CA ALA A 48 0.75 -15.92 -2.83
C ALA A 48 2.15 -15.34 -3.13
N MET A 49 2.53 -15.34 -4.41
CA MET A 49 3.82 -14.79 -4.86
C MET A 49 3.87 -13.28 -4.67
N ALA A 50 2.81 -12.57 -5.09
CA ALA A 50 2.71 -11.12 -4.96
C ALA A 50 2.81 -10.66 -3.50
N LYS A 51 2.23 -11.39 -2.55
CA LYS A 51 2.34 -11.10 -1.11
C LYS A 51 3.78 -11.22 -0.59
N VAL A 52 4.50 -12.27 -1.01
CA VAL A 52 5.91 -12.47 -0.62
C VAL A 52 6.79 -11.38 -1.22
N GLU A 53 6.64 -11.09 -2.51
CA GLU A 53 7.39 -10.03 -3.19
C GLU A 53 7.14 -8.67 -2.54
N LEU A 54 5.87 -8.30 -2.32
CA LEU A 54 5.52 -7.02 -1.70
C LEU A 54 6.15 -6.89 -0.31
N PHE A 55 6.08 -7.93 0.52
CA PHE A 55 6.68 -7.90 1.85
C PHE A 55 8.21 -7.75 1.79
N MET A 56 8.88 -8.56 0.97
CA MET A 56 10.34 -8.57 0.87
C MET A 56 10.89 -7.27 0.27
N PHE A 57 10.30 -6.78 -0.82
CA PHE A 57 10.75 -5.55 -1.46
C PHE A 57 10.45 -4.32 -0.60
N CYS A 58 9.22 -4.17 -0.07
CA CYS A 58 8.91 -3.05 0.80
C CYS A 58 9.75 -3.08 2.07
N GLY A 59 9.83 -4.24 2.74
CA GLY A 59 10.63 -4.43 3.95
C GLY A 59 12.10 -4.10 3.70
N GLY A 60 12.71 -4.66 2.66
CA GLY A 60 14.13 -4.45 2.35
C GLY A 60 14.46 -3.01 1.99
N ILE A 61 13.65 -2.35 1.15
CA ILE A 61 13.93 -0.97 0.74
C ILE A 61 13.70 0.01 1.89
N ILE A 62 12.63 -0.17 2.69
CA ILE A 62 12.36 0.69 3.86
C ILE A 62 13.38 0.45 4.98
N GLN A 63 13.89 -0.78 5.12
CA GLN A 63 14.96 -1.09 6.07
C GLN A 63 16.26 -0.37 5.70
N ARG A 64 16.59 -0.27 4.42
CA ARG A 64 17.85 0.31 3.94
C ARG A 64 17.81 1.82 3.70
N PHE A 65 16.67 2.39 3.32
CA PHE A 65 16.61 3.79 2.88
C PHE A 65 15.57 4.61 3.64
N HIS A 66 15.87 5.89 3.84
CA HIS A 66 14.89 6.93 4.13
C HIS A 66 14.35 7.48 2.80
N PHE A 67 13.03 7.48 2.65
CA PHE A 67 12.33 8.08 1.52
C PHE A 67 12.04 9.55 1.86
N LEU A 68 12.53 10.47 1.03
CA LEU A 68 12.29 11.90 1.19
C LEU A 68 11.71 12.48 -0.11
N PRO A 69 10.81 13.48 -0.02
CA PRO A 69 10.38 14.22 -1.20
C PRO A 69 11.57 14.96 -1.82
N VAL A 70 11.57 15.11 -3.15
CA VAL A 70 12.59 15.93 -3.83
C VAL A 70 12.45 17.40 -3.46
N ASP A 71 11.21 17.86 -3.26
CA ASP A 71 10.88 19.19 -2.80
C ASP A 71 9.86 19.07 -1.66
N LEU A 72 10.23 19.58 -0.47
CA LEU A 72 9.40 19.55 0.72
C LEU A 72 8.10 20.36 0.55
N GLY A 73 8.10 21.38 -0.32
CA GLY A 73 6.94 22.23 -0.57
C GLY A 73 6.00 21.73 -1.67
N SER A 74 6.40 20.70 -2.42
CA SER A 74 5.67 20.22 -3.61
C SER A 74 5.55 18.70 -3.60
N PRO A 75 4.62 18.15 -2.79
CA PRO A 75 4.38 16.72 -2.76
C PRO A 75 3.88 16.22 -4.11
N PRO A 76 4.19 14.96 -4.48
CA PRO A 76 3.70 14.39 -5.72
C PRO A 76 2.17 14.35 -5.75
N PRO A 77 1.54 14.51 -6.94
CA PRO A 77 0.10 14.39 -7.07
C PRO A 77 -0.38 13.00 -6.61
N LEU A 78 -1.44 12.97 -5.81
CA LEU A 78 -2.07 11.72 -5.36
C LEU A 78 -3.13 11.20 -6.34
N THR A 79 -3.26 11.84 -7.50
CA THR A 79 -4.18 11.42 -8.56
C THR A 79 -3.66 10.15 -9.23
N ALA A 80 -4.53 9.15 -9.39
CA ALA A 80 -4.19 7.94 -10.12
C ALA A 80 -4.42 8.11 -11.63
N LEU A 81 -3.52 7.57 -12.43
CA LEU A 81 -3.72 7.33 -13.86
C LEU A 81 -4.49 6.02 -14.01
N PHE A 82 -5.73 6.12 -14.48
CA PHE A 82 -6.63 4.97 -14.66
C PHE A 82 -6.48 4.37 -16.06
N GLY A 83 -6.14 3.09 -16.12
CA GLY A 83 -6.17 2.25 -17.32
C GLY A 83 -6.66 0.85 -16.95
N LEU A 84 -6.02 -0.20 -17.49
CA LEU A 84 -6.24 -1.58 -17.01
C LEU A 84 -5.87 -1.74 -15.52
N THR A 85 -4.84 -1.02 -15.07
CA THR A 85 -4.46 -0.86 -13.67
C THR A 85 -4.50 0.62 -13.27
N ALA A 86 -4.59 0.89 -11.97
CA ALA A 86 -4.45 2.25 -11.44
C ALA A 86 -2.99 2.48 -11.04
N ASN A 87 -2.33 3.45 -11.67
CA ASN A 87 -0.91 3.74 -11.46
C ASN A 87 -0.74 5.16 -10.90
N ALA A 88 0.37 5.39 -10.18
CA ALA A 88 0.75 6.74 -9.79
C ALA A 88 1.17 7.55 -11.04
N VAL A 89 0.91 8.86 -11.04
CA VAL A 89 1.54 9.79 -11.98
C VAL A 89 3.06 9.73 -11.77
N PRO A 90 3.91 9.78 -12.82
CA PRO A 90 5.35 9.78 -12.66
C PRO A 90 5.83 10.83 -11.64
N TYR A 91 6.56 10.39 -10.63
CA TYR A 91 7.13 11.24 -9.59
C TYR A 91 8.56 10.84 -9.28
N ARG A 92 9.28 11.74 -8.60
CA ARG A 92 10.65 11.50 -8.13
C ARG A 92 10.67 11.46 -6.62
N VAL A 93 11.56 10.65 -6.07
CA VAL A 93 11.80 10.49 -4.63
C VAL A 93 13.30 10.43 -4.39
N GLN A 94 13.77 10.94 -3.26
CA GLN A 94 15.15 10.77 -2.81
C GLN A 94 15.23 9.56 -1.89
N LEU A 95 16.20 8.68 -2.14
CA LEU A 95 16.52 7.53 -1.29
C LEU A 95 17.85 7.81 -0.59
N ILE A 96 17.80 8.03 0.73
CA ILE A 96 18.99 8.29 1.55
C ILE A 96 19.30 7.03 2.35
N ASP A 97 20.53 6.53 2.26
CA ASP A 97 20.95 5.32 2.98
C ASP A 97 20.79 5.51 4.51
N ARG A 98 20.07 4.59 5.16
CA ARG A 98 20.01 4.49 6.62
C ARG A 98 21.37 4.01 7.09
N LYS A 99 22.19 4.92 7.62
CA LYS A 99 23.48 4.57 8.20
C LYS A 99 23.34 3.34 9.09
N PHE A 100 23.95 2.25 8.68
CA PHE A 100 23.96 1.00 9.42
C PHE A 100 24.92 1.19 10.60
N THR A 101 24.43 1.65 11.75
CA THR A 101 25.18 1.50 13.00
C THR A 101 25.24 0.01 13.28
N ARG A 102 26.41 -0.60 13.01
CA ARG A 102 26.77 -1.93 13.51
C ARG A 102 26.93 -1.88 15.03
#